data_AF-A0AAP0YSK1-F1
#
_entry.id   AF-A0AAP0YSK1-F1
#
_cell.length_a   1.000
_cell.length_b   1.000
_cell.length_c   1.000
_cell.angle_alpha   90.00
_cell.angle_beta   90.00
_cell.angle_gamma   90.00
#
_symmetry.space_group_name_H-M   'P 1'
#
loop_
_entity.id
_entity.type
_entity.pdbx_description
1 polymer ?
#
loop_
_entity_poly.entity_id
_entity_poly.type
_entity_poly.pdbx_seq_one_letter_code
_entity_poly.pdbx_strand_id
1 'polypeptide(L)'
;MMLFMKLHAFGRCTGITFVDSTMIPVCHNVRRHFNKVFAGLAKNGKGTMGWCHGFKLHLLCNDSGEVIKFCLTGANVDDRDRRVWSVFAKVLYGKVFADRGYIKQELFESLFSQGIQLVHGLKARMKNKLMPVWDKIMMRKDTSSSALMNC
;
A
#
# COMPACT_ATOMS: atom_id res chain seq x y z
N MET A 1 5.82 24.29 -0.08
CA MET A 1 4.94 23.22 0.45
C MET A 1 5.60 21.83 0.42
N MET A 2 5.99 21.29 -0.74
CA MET A 2 6.55 19.91 -0.81
C MET A 2 7.86 19.71 -0.04
N LEU A 3 8.74 20.71 0.01
CA LEU A 3 9.99 20.64 0.79
C LEU A 3 9.72 20.51 2.30
N PHE A 4 8.72 21.23 2.81
CA PHE A 4 8.33 21.17 4.22
C PHE A 4 7.80 19.80 4.61
N MET A 5 6.91 19.20 3.80
CA MET A 5 6.44 17.83 4.05
C MET A 5 7.60 16.84 4.03
N LYS A 6 8.52 16.95 3.06
CA LYS A 6 9.71 16.09 2.96
C LYS A 6 10.66 16.18 4.16
N LEU A 7 10.70 17.33 4.83
CA LEU A 7 11.59 17.58 5.97
C LEU A 7 10.93 17.29 7.32
N HIS A 8 9.62 17.51 7.46
CA HIS A 8 8.93 17.49 8.75
C HIS A 8 7.76 16.50 8.86
N ALA A 9 7.23 16.00 7.74
CA ALA A 9 6.08 15.10 7.75
C ALA A 9 6.41 13.66 7.35
N PHE A 10 7.54 13.44 6.66
CA PHE A 10 7.96 12.10 6.26
C PHE A 10 9.03 11.52 7.18
N GLY A 11 8.77 10.32 7.70
CA GLY A 11 9.71 9.51 8.44
C GLY A 11 10.76 8.84 7.55
N ARG A 12 11.74 8.20 8.18
CA ARG A 12 12.76 7.39 7.49
C ARG A 12 12.38 5.91 7.54
N CYS A 13 12.84 5.15 6.54
CA CYS A 13 12.80 3.70 6.61
C CYS A 13 13.77 3.23 7.70
N THR A 14 13.29 2.42 8.64
CA THR A 14 14.06 1.85 9.77
C THR A 14 14.48 0.40 9.52
N GLY A 15 14.07 -0.17 8.39
CA GLY A 15 14.26 -1.59 8.05
C GLY A 15 13.04 -2.47 8.33
N ILE A 16 12.02 -1.93 9.01
CA ILE A 16 10.69 -2.51 9.13
C ILE A 16 9.68 -1.49 8.63
N THR A 17 8.88 -1.87 7.65
CA THR A 17 7.89 -0.99 7.04
C THR A 17 6.59 -1.73 6.77
N PHE A 18 5.50 -0.98 6.75
CA PHE A 18 4.15 -1.46 6.48
C PHE A 18 3.63 -0.80 5.22
N VAL A 19 2.95 -1.58 4.37
CA VAL A 19 2.31 -1.07 3.15
C VAL A 19 0.83 -1.39 3.15
N ASP A 20 0.01 -0.35 2.96
CA ASP A 20 -1.43 -0.49 2.79
C ASP A 20 -1.93 0.45 1.70
N SER A 21 -3.09 0.13 1.15
CA SER A 21 -3.75 0.94 0.13
C SER A 21 -5.19 1.22 0.49
N THR A 22 -5.60 2.48 0.39
CA THR A 22 -6.99 2.89 0.62
C THR A 22 -7.58 3.57 -0.60
N MET A 23 -8.87 3.37 -0.85
CA MET A 23 -9.57 4.04 -1.95
C MET A 23 -10.10 5.38 -1.48
N ILE A 24 -9.85 6.43 -2.27
CA ILE A 24 -10.33 7.79 -2.02
C ILE A 24 -11.41 8.10 -3.07
N PRO A 25 -12.71 7.99 -2.71
CA PRO A 25 -13.80 8.37 -3.60
C PRO A 25 -13.82 9.88 -3.79
N VAL A 26 -13.86 10.33 -5.05
CA VAL A 26 -14.01 11.76 -5.35
C VAL A 26 -15.47 12.18 -5.52
N CYS A 27 -16.36 11.22 -5.78
CA CYS A 27 -17.79 11.43 -5.83
C CYS A 27 -18.54 10.10 -5.66
N HIS A 28 -19.84 10.18 -5.34
CA HIS A 28 -20.71 9.02 -5.41
C HIS A 28 -20.74 8.44 -6.83
N ASN A 29 -20.80 7.10 -6.93
CA ASN A 29 -20.77 6.38 -8.21
C ASN A 29 -21.85 6.84 -9.20
N VAL A 30 -23.02 7.23 -8.70
CA VAL A 30 -24.13 7.76 -9.51
C VAL A 30 -23.74 9.04 -10.26
N ARG A 31 -22.88 9.87 -9.66
CA ARG A 31 -22.45 11.17 -10.21
C ARG A 31 -21.14 11.11 -10.99
N ARG A 32 -20.54 9.92 -11.17
CA ARG A 32 -19.20 9.78 -11.78
C ARG A 32 -19.09 10.40 -13.17
N HIS A 33 -20.14 10.31 -13.99
CA HIS A 33 -20.15 10.84 -15.34
C HIS A 33 -20.30 12.38 -15.40
N PHE A 34 -20.72 12.99 -14.29
CA PHE A 34 -20.87 14.44 -14.16
C PHE A 34 -19.65 15.10 -13.51
N ASN A 35 -18.71 14.32 -12.97
CA ASN A 35 -17.49 14.86 -12.39
C ASN A 35 -16.53 15.34 -13.50
N LYS A 36 -16.48 16.66 -13.68
CA LYS A 36 -15.56 17.30 -14.64
C LYS A 36 -14.20 17.65 -14.03
N VAL A 37 -14.12 17.80 -12.70
CA VAL A 37 -12.91 18.26 -12.00
C VAL A 37 -11.77 17.25 -12.12
N PHE A 38 -12.07 15.96 -11.98
CA PHE A 38 -11.08 14.89 -12.09
C PHE A 38 -11.22 14.07 -13.38
N ALA A 39 -11.82 14.67 -14.42
CA ALA A 39 -12.01 14.01 -15.71
C ALA A 39 -10.66 13.53 -16.28
N GLY A 40 -10.61 12.26 -16.70
CA GLY A 40 -9.38 11.64 -17.21
C GLY A 40 -8.41 11.13 -16.13
N LEU A 41 -8.43 11.70 -14.92
CA LEU A 41 -7.56 11.34 -13.80
C LEU A 41 -8.20 10.29 -12.87
N ALA A 42 -9.40 10.57 -12.37
CA ALA A 42 -10.15 9.64 -11.52
C ALA A 42 -10.62 8.44 -12.36
N LYS A 43 -10.52 7.24 -11.78
CA LYS A 43 -10.89 5.99 -12.45
C LYS A 43 -11.85 5.19 -11.57
N ASN A 44 -12.56 4.24 -12.19
CA ASN A 44 -13.42 3.32 -11.45
C ASN A 44 -12.59 2.15 -10.92
N GLY A 45 -12.57 1.98 -9.61
CA GLY A 45 -11.95 0.84 -8.94
C GLY A 45 -12.99 0.02 -8.19
N LYS A 46 -12.67 -1.26 -7.94
CA LYS A 46 -13.42 -2.11 -7.03
C LYS A 46 -12.51 -2.48 -5.87
N GLY A 47 -12.91 -2.11 -4.66
CA GLY A 47 -12.24 -2.53 -3.42
C GLY A 47 -13.15 -3.42 -2.58
N THR A 48 -12.74 -3.64 -1.34
CA THR A 48 -13.50 -4.44 -0.36
C THR A 48 -14.89 -3.86 -0.09
N MET A 49 -14.99 -2.53 -0.05
CA MET A 49 -16.24 -1.79 0.21
C MET A 49 -17.09 -1.54 -1.04
N GLY A 50 -16.74 -2.16 -2.18
CA GLY A 50 -17.48 -2.06 -3.43
C GLY A 50 -16.83 -1.16 -4.48
N TRP A 51 -17.64 -0.69 -5.42
CA TRP A 51 -17.18 0.18 -6.50
C TRP A 51 -16.94 1.61 -6.01
N CYS A 52 -15.90 2.25 -6.51
CA CYS A 52 -15.55 3.62 -6.22
C CYS A 52 -15.11 4.33 -7.51
N HIS A 53 -15.55 5.56 -7.71
CA HIS A 53 -14.95 6.47 -8.69
C HIS A 53 -14.00 7.44 -7.98
N GLY A 54 -12.70 7.33 -8.26
CA GLY A 54 -11.71 8.17 -7.62
C GLY A 54 -10.29 7.67 -7.77
N PHE A 55 -9.55 7.76 -6.67
CA PHE A 55 -8.14 7.43 -6.58
C PHE A 55 -7.91 6.28 -5.60
N LYS A 56 -6.71 5.70 -5.66
CA LYS A 56 -6.18 4.78 -4.67
C LYS A 56 -4.87 5.34 -4.15
N LEU A 57 -4.81 5.53 -2.85
CA LEU A 57 -3.63 5.97 -2.10
C LEU A 57 -2.91 4.75 -1.58
N HIS A 58 -1.68 4.53 -2.06
CA HIS A 58 -0.75 3.54 -1.54
C HIS A 58 0.16 4.22 -0.54
N LEU A 59 0.27 3.71 0.68
CA LEU A 59 0.98 4.35 1.78
C LEU A 59 2.03 3.40 2.37
N LEU A 60 3.23 3.94 2.62
CA LEU A 60 4.29 3.28 3.37
C LEU A 60 4.47 3.96 4.71
N CYS A 61 4.44 3.17 5.78
CA CYS A 61 4.69 3.62 7.13
C CYS A 61 5.86 2.86 7.75
N ASN A 62 6.63 3.52 8.62
CA ASN A 62 7.59 2.81 9.48
C ASN A 62 6.89 2.18 10.68
N ASP A 63 7.68 1.46 11.49
CA ASP A 63 7.23 0.82 12.72
C ASP A 63 6.82 1.77 13.86
N SER A 64 7.16 3.05 13.74
CA SER A 64 6.72 4.14 14.62
C SER A 64 5.42 4.81 14.14
N GLY A 65 4.87 4.40 13.00
CA GLY A 65 3.64 4.97 12.42
C GLY A 65 3.86 6.23 11.58
N GLU A 66 5.10 6.64 11.34
CA GLU A 66 5.41 7.78 10.47
C GLU A 66 5.29 7.37 9.02
N VAL A 67 4.70 8.24 8.20
CA VAL A 67 4.63 8.02 6.75
C VAL A 67 6.01 8.18 6.15
N ILE A 68 6.52 7.17 5.44
CA ILE A 68 7.80 7.25 4.72
C ILE A 68 7.57 7.79 3.30
N LYS A 69 6.54 7.27 2.62
CA LYS A 69 6.24 7.62 1.24
C LYS A 69 4.82 7.23 0.90
N PHE A 70 4.23 7.92 -0.09
CA PHE A 70 2.96 7.54 -0.66
C PHE A 70 2.98 7.61 -2.18
N CYS A 71 2.05 6.92 -2.82
CA CYS A 71 1.78 6.99 -4.24
C CYS A 71 0.27 7.11 -4.47
N LEU A 72 -0.16 8.16 -5.15
CA LEU A 72 -1.56 8.33 -5.53
C LEU A 72 -1.74 7.85 -6.97
N THR A 73 -2.72 6.96 -7.16
CA THR A 73 -3.02 6.35 -8.45
C THR A 73 -4.53 6.41 -8.73
N GLY A 74 -4.97 6.13 -9.96
CA GLY A 74 -6.39 5.92 -10.22
C GLY A 74 -6.92 4.71 -9.44
N ALA A 75 -8.20 4.72 -9.04
CA ALA A 75 -8.75 3.65 -8.19
C ALA A 75 -8.69 2.24 -8.83
N ASN A 76 -8.52 2.16 -10.15
CA ASN A 76 -8.40 0.90 -10.90
C ASN A 76 -7.00 0.27 -10.82
N VAL A 77 -6.00 0.97 -10.29
CA VAL A 77 -4.63 0.45 -10.21
C VAL A 77 -4.54 -0.63 -9.14
N ASP A 78 -3.89 -1.73 -9.50
CA ASP A 78 -3.66 -2.87 -8.62
C ASP A 78 -2.51 -2.59 -7.64
N ASP A 79 -2.60 -3.10 -6.42
CA ASP A 79 -1.61 -2.87 -5.36
C ASP A 79 -0.26 -3.54 -5.68
N ARG A 80 -0.26 -4.45 -6.66
CA ARG A 80 0.90 -5.17 -7.19
C ARG A 80 1.51 -4.50 -8.43
N ASP A 81 1.04 -3.32 -8.81
CA ASP A 81 1.51 -2.61 -10.00
C ASP A 81 2.98 -2.21 -9.85
N ARG A 82 3.81 -2.61 -10.83
CA ARG A 82 5.26 -2.35 -10.82
C ARG A 82 5.59 -0.87 -10.72
N ARG A 83 4.73 0.02 -11.23
CA ARG A 83 4.95 1.48 -11.18
C ARG A 83 4.89 1.99 -9.75
N VAL A 84 3.94 1.52 -8.95
CA VAL A 84 3.84 1.86 -7.52
C VAL A 84 5.09 1.38 -6.79
N TRP A 85 5.46 0.12 -7.00
CA TRP A 85 6.63 -0.47 -6.35
C TRP A 85 7.96 0.13 -6.79
N SER A 86 8.08 0.63 -8.02
CA SER A 86 9.27 1.37 -8.48
C SER A 86 9.48 2.69 -7.72
N VAL A 87 8.39 3.30 -7.22
CA VAL A 87 8.46 4.51 -6.39
C VAL A 87 8.86 4.15 -4.96
N PHE A 88 8.34 3.05 -4.45
CA PHE A 88 8.57 2.56 -3.09
C PHE A 88 9.98 1.98 -2.90
N ALA A 89 10.45 1.15 -3.82
CA ALA A 89 11.75 0.50 -3.73
C ALA A 89 12.93 1.48 -3.60
N LYS A 90 12.79 2.73 -4.07
CA LYS A 90 13.82 3.78 -3.94
C LYS A 90 14.14 4.18 -2.50
N VAL A 91 13.25 3.91 -1.56
CA VAL A 91 13.40 4.33 -0.15
C VAL A 91 13.32 3.15 0.83
N LEU A 92 12.98 1.96 0.33
CA LEU A 92 12.76 0.78 1.14
C LEU A 92 14.03 -0.07 1.21
N TYR A 93 14.27 -0.65 2.38
CA TYR A 93 15.23 -1.71 2.62
C TYR A 93 14.74 -2.58 3.77
N GLY A 94 15.24 -3.81 3.89
CA GLY A 94 14.83 -4.72 4.96
C GLY A 94 13.46 -5.33 4.71
N LYS A 95 12.60 -5.38 5.73
CA LYS A 95 11.30 -6.06 5.69
C LYS A 95 10.15 -5.10 5.41
N VAL A 96 9.29 -5.50 4.48
CA VAL A 96 8.02 -4.82 4.17
C VAL A 96 6.88 -5.77 4.50
N PHE A 97 6.03 -5.39 5.44
CA PHE A 97 4.83 -6.12 5.82
C PHE A 97 3.67 -5.61 4.97
N ALA A 98 2.98 -6.54 4.33
CA ALA A 98 1.93 -6.23 3.39
C ALA A 98 0.75 -7.19 3.54
N ASP A 99 -0.42 -6.69 3.16
CA ASP A 99 -1.64 -7.46 3.19
C ASP A 99 -1.68 -8.56 2.12
N ARG A 100 -2.63 -9.49 2.24
CA ARG A 100 -2.76 -10.64 1.29
C ARG A 100 -3.04 -10.21 -0.16
N GLY A 101 -3.46 -8.97 -0.37
CA GLY A 101 -3.65 -8.36 -1.70
C GLY A 101 -2.34 -8.25 -2.49
N TYR A 102 -1.20 -8.10 -1.80
CA TYR A 102 0.11 -7.85 -2.40
C TYR A 102 0.85 -9.11 -2.88
N ILE A 103 0.21 -10.28 -2.80
CA ILE A 103 0.82 -11.56 -3.15
C ILE A 103 0.94 -11.70 -4.68
N LYS A 104 2.16 -11.55 -5.20
CA LYS A 104 2.56 -11.87 -6.57
C LYS A 104 4.02 -12.35 -6.59
N GLN A 105 4.26 -13.49 -7.23
CA GLN A 105 5.60 -14.11 -7.25
C GLN A 105 6.65 -13.21 -7.91
N GLU A 106 6.35 -12.66 -9.10
CA GLU A 106 7.25 -11.72 -9.78
C GLU A 106 7.61 -10.49 -8.93
N LEU A 107 6.63 -9.99 -8.16
CA LEU A 107 6.85 -8.84 -7.28
C LEU A 107 7.80 -9.20 -6.13
N PHE A 108 7.57 -10.37 -5.52
CA PHE A 108 8.44 -10.89 -4.47
C PHE A 108 9.88 -11.06 -4.96
N GLU A 109 10.07 -11.74 -6.10
CA GLU A 109 11.41 -11.97 -6.68
C GLU A 109 12.11 -10.65 -7.03
N SER A 110 11.37 -9.70 -7.61
CA SER A 110 11.90 -8.38 -7.97
C SER A 110 12.29 -7.52 -6.76
N LEU A 111 11.58 -7.65 -5.64
CA LEU A 111 11.91 -6.92 -4.40
C LEU A 111 13.07 -7.60 -3.67
N PHE A 112 13.08 -8.93 -3.66
CA PHE A 112 14.11 -9.72 -3.01
C PHE A 112 15.48 -9.51 -3.66
N SER A 113 15.54 -9.39 -4.99
CA SER A 113 16.79 -9.05 -5.69
C SER A 113 17.33 -7.65 -5.36
N GLN A 114 16.50 -6.77 -4.82
CA GLN A 114 16.87 -5.43 -4.35
C GLN A 114 17.14 -5.39 -2.83
N GLY A 115 17.19 -6.55 -2.16
CA GLY A 115 17.40 -6.65 -0.71
C GLY A 115 16.16 -6.29 0.12
N ILE A 116 14.98 -6.27 -0.49
CA ILE A 116 13.71 -5.99 0.17
C ILE A 116 12.94 -7.31 0.35
N GLN A 117 12.70 -7.69 1.59
CA GLN A 117 11.93 -8.88 1.93
C GLN A 117 10.46 -8.53 2.14
N LEU A 118 9.61 -8.89 1.17
CA LEU A 118 8.16 -8.76 1.30
C LEU A 118 7.59 -9.89 2.17
N VAL A 119 7.02 -9.52 3.31
CA VAL A 119 6.34 -10.42 4.26
C VAL A 119 4.84 -10.21 4.14
N HIS A 120 4.10 -11.29 3.88
CA HIS A 120 2.65 -11.24 3.74
C HIS A 120 1.98 -12.44 4.41
N GLY A 121 0.68 -12.32 4.63
CA GLY A 121 -0.12 -13.40 5.22
C GLY A 121 -0.24 -14.58 4.27
N LEU A 122 -0.36 -15.80 4.80
CA LEU A 122 -0.63 -16.97 3.96
C LEU A 122 -2.10 -16.96 3.50
N LYS A 123 -2.34 -17.26 2.22
CA LYS A 123 -3.68 -17.57 1.69
C LYS A 123 -4.02 -19.01 2.04
N ALA A 124 -5.30 -19.30 2.27
CA ALA A 124 -5.78 -20.63 2.66
C ALA A 124 -5.37 -21.77 1.69
N ARG A 125 -5.13 -21.47 0.41
CA ARG A 125 -4.70 -22.44 -0.60
C ARG A 125 -3.17 -22.56 -0.78
N MET A 126 -2.36 -21.79 -0.05
CA MET A 126 -0.90 -21.89 -0.16
C MET A 126 -0.36 -22.97 0.78
N LYS A 127 0.69 -23.68 0.34
CA LYS A 127 1.44 -24.58 1.21
C LYS A 127 1.94 -23.79 2.42
N ASN A 128 1.68 -24.31 3.62
CA ASN A 128 2.05 -23.65 4.85
C ASN A 128 3.58 -23.53 4.90
N LYS A 129 4.09 -22.29 4.93
CA LYS A 129 5.51 -22.01 5.13
C LYS A 129 5.70 -21.57 6.58
N LEU A 130 6.73 -22.08 7.25
CA LEU A 130 7.08 -21.65 8.59
C LEU A 130 7.39 -20.14 8.56
N MET A 131 6.58 -19.38 9.30
CA MET A 131 6.75 -17.95 9.49
C MET A 131 7.29 -17.74 10.91
N PRO A 132 8.37 -16.96 11.09
CA PRO A 132 8.87 -16.61 12.42
C PRO A 132 7.77 -16.00 13.29
N VAL A 133 7.75 -16.32 14.59
CA VAL A 133 6.73 -15.81 15.53
C VAL A 133 6.71 -14.28 15.54
N TRP A 134 7.88 -13.64 15.46
CA TRP A 134 8.02 -12.19 15.37
C TRP A 134 7.31 -11.60 14.15
N ASP A 135 7.51 -12.18 12.95
CA ASP A 135 6.86 -11.71 11.73
C ASP A 135 5.33 -11.86 11.84
N LYS A 136 4.84 -12.94 12.49
CA LYS A 136 3.41 -13.15 12.75
C LYS A 136 2.81 -12.12 13.72
N ILE A 137 3.57 -11.68 14.74
CA ILE A 137 3.15 -10.63 15.66
C ILE A 137 3.08 -9.28 14.92
N MET A 138 4.09 -8.96 14.12
CA MET A 138 4.16 -7.70 13.37
C MET A 138 3.02 -7.59 12.35
N MET A 139 2.66 -8.69 11.69
CA MET A 139 1.49 -8.73 10.81
C MET A 139 0.15 -8.41 11.51
N ARG A 140 0.01 -8.75 12.80
CA ARG A 140 -1.19 -8.39 13.59
C ARG A 140 -1.21 -6.91 13.97
N LYS A 141 -0.02 -6.32 14.17
CA LYS A 141 0.14 -4.89 14.44
C LYS A 141 -0.30 -4.07 13.22
N ASP A 142 0.05 -4.52 12.01
CA ASP A 142 -0.40 -3.91 10.75
C ASP A 142 -1.93 -3.89 10.62
N THR A 143 -2.61 -4.97 11.01
CA THR A 143 -4.09 -5.03 11.00
C THR A 143 -4.72 -4.01 11.97
N SER A 144 -3.96 -3.55 12.96
CA SER A 144 -4.37 -2.50 13.90
C SER A 144 -4.05 -1.11 13.34
N SER A 145 -2.96 -0.98 12.58
CA SER A 145 -2.56 0.26 11.89
C SER A 145 -3.44 0.57 10.67
N SER A 146 -3.93 -0.43 9.94
CA SER A 146 -4.95 -0.24 8.89
C SER A 146 -6.27 0.27 9.46
N ALA A 147 -6.56 0.06 10.76
CA ALA A 147 -7.70 0.70 11.43
C ALA A 147 -7.54 2.23 11.56
N LEU A 148 -6.31 2.77 11.60
CA LEU A 148 -6.06 4.22 11.58
C LEU A 148 -6.27 4.84 10.18
N MET A 149 -6.26 4.03 9.12
CA MET A 149 -6.50 4.48 7.74
C MET A 149 -7.94 4.24 7.24
N ASN A 150 -8.78 3.61 8.06
CA ASN A 150 -10.18 3.31 7.77
C ASN A 150 -11.17 4.31 8.42
N CYS A 151 -10.72 5.53 8.75
CA CYS A 151 -11.61 6.65 9.09
C CYS A 151 -12.19 7.32 7.85
#